data_AF-A0A8C8XJH5-F1
#
_entry.id   AF-A0A8C8XJH5-F1
#
_cell.length_a   1.000
_cell.length_b   1.000
_cell.length_c   1.000
_cell.angle_alpha   90.00
_cell.angle_beta   90.00
_cell.angle_gamma   90.00
#
_symmetry.space_group_name_H-M   'P 1'
#
loop_
_entity.id
_entity.type
_entity.pdbx_description
1 polymer ?
#
loop_
_entity_poly.entity_id
_entity_poly.type
_entity_poly.pdbx_seq_one_letter_code
_entity_poly.pdbx_strand_id
1 'polypeptide(L)'
;RFRRGGGNVGDRKEEEFERDVPKDLGPLQFVKLRKHHSLVDDAWFCDCITVRGPGACEEATFFPCYRWVQGQDVLSLPEGTARLAGDNALDVFQKHREKELKERRRLYCWATWKEGLPRTIAAERQDDLPPNSRFHEEKRLDFEWALKAGALETVLKRVYTLLSSWSRLEDFDQIFWGQKSDLAERVHRCWRDDELFGYQFLNGANPMVLRRSASLPSRLVLPSGTEALGAQLERELQSGSLFEADFSLLDGIPANVIRGEKQYLAAPLVMLQMRPEGKLLPVVIQVRRPGHPLPTRLCPPDLCSQLLCPSPPPHSERPVRLSLLACWLTQLEVPVLFESHTGLLDSHPVPGGSQTFVGITVTGGPVQTQVAGSPHQTFGSSRSGGRNWESALLTSSKAAAGLGATL
;
A
#
# COMPACT_ATOMS: atom_id res chain seq x y z
N ARG A 1 -7.20 -23.84 -29.43
CA ARG A 1 -7.10 -22.37 -29.54
C ARG A 1 -6.22 -21.85 -28.42
N PHE A 2 -5.21 -21.07 -28.77
CA PHE A 2 -4.26 -20.41 -27.88
C PHE A 2 -4.57 -18.92 -27.86
N ARG A 3 -4.56 -18.30 -26.68
CA ARG A 3 -4.55 -16.84 -26.59
C ARG A 3 -3.17 -16.38 -26.15
N ARG A 4 -2.50 -15.65 -27.02
CA ARG A 4 -1.24 -14.98 -26.75
C ARG A 4 -1.53 -13.75 -25.88
N GLY A 5 -0.99 -13.71 -24.68
CA GLY A 5 -0.84 -12.45 -23.96
C GLY A 5 0.41 -11.76 -24.50
N GLY A 6 0.24 -10.70 -25.28
CA GLY A 6 1.33 -9.77 -25.52
C GLY A 6 1.71 -9.03 -24.25
N GLY A 7 2.98 -8.64 -24.11
CA GLY A 7 3.37 -7.61 -23.14
C GLY A 7 2.69 -6.26 -23.37
N ASN A 8 2.02 -6.08 -24.52
CA ASN A 8 1.20 -4.94 -24.91
C ASN A 8 -0.26 -5.37 -25.15
N VAL A 9 -1.21 -4.49 -24.81
CA VAL A 9 -2.67 -4.68 -25.06
C VAL A 9 -2.99 -4.96 -26.54
N GLY A 10 -2.17 -4.45 -27.47
CA GLY A 10 -2.34 -4.62 -28.92
C GLY A 10 -1.84 -5.94 -29.51
N ASP A 11 -1.13 -6.79 -28.76
CA ASP A 11 -0.50 -8.02 -29.29
C ASP A 11 -1.24 -9.30 -28.90
N ARG A 12 -2.49 -9.16 -28.45
CA ARG A 12 -3.39 -10.29 -28.14
C ARG A 12 -3.83 -10.97 -29.43
N LYS A 13 -3.10 -12.03 -29.80
CA LYS A 13 -3.41 -12.87 -30.95
C LYS A 13 -4.00 -14.19 -30.47
N GLU A 14 -5.11 -14.56 -31.06
CA GLU A 14 -5.75 -15.86 -30.84
C GLU A 14 -5.40 -16.76 -32.01
N GLU A 15 -4.78 -17.90 -31.73
CA GLU A 15 -4.33 -18.85 -32.74
C GLU A 15 -5.11 -20.16 -32.60
N GLU A 16 -5.65 -20.65 -33.71
CA GLU A 16 -6.43 -21.89 -33.77
C GLU A 16 -5.72 -22.90 -34.65
N PHE A 17 -5.68 -24.15 -34.17
CA PHE A 17 -5.00 -25.25 -34.84
C PHE A 17 -5.91 -26.47 -34.81
N GLU A 18 -6.05 -27.10 -35.96
CA GLU A 18 -6.71 -28.39 -36.10
C GLU A 18 -5.68 -29.50 -36.08
N ARG A 19 -5.98 -30.58 -35.35
CA ARG A 19 -5.10 -31.74 -35.21
C ARG A 19 -5.93 -33.00 -35.14
N ASP A 20 -5.66 -33.92 -36.05
CA ASP A 20 -6.21 -35.27 -36.00
C ASP A 20 -5.41 -36.12 -35.01
N VAL A 21 -6.13 -36.75 -34.07
CA VAL A 21 -5.53 -37.66 -33.09
C VAL A 21 -5.97 -39.09 -33.44
N PRO A 22 -5.02 -40.01 -33.71
CA PRO A 22 -5.36 -41.36 -34.18
C PRO A 22 -5.94 -42.28 -33.08
N LYS A 23 -6.06 -41.79 -31.84
CA LYS A 23 -6.54 -42.56 -30.68
C LYS A 23 -7.57 -41.74 -29.92
N ASP A 24 -8.59 -42.40 -29.41
CA ASP A 24 -9.51 -41.80 -28.44
C ASP A 24 -8.74 -41.52 -27.14
N LEU A 25 -8.76 -40.26 -26.70
CA LEU A 25 -8.07 -39.79 -25.49
C LEU A 25 -9.00 -39.79 -24.27
N GLY A 26 -10.31 -40.01 -24.46
CA GLY A 26 -11.31 -39.83 -23.41
C GLY A 26 -11.39 -38.38 -22.91
N PRO A 27 -11.88 -38.16 -21.67
CA PRO A 27 -11.95 -36.83 -21.06
C PRO A 27 -10.57 -36.21 -20.89
N LEU A 28 -10.39 -35.01 -21.42
CA LEU A 28 -9.11 -34.30 -21.36
C LEU A 28 -8.85 -33.80 -19.93
N GLN A 29 -7.74 -34.23 -19.34
CA GLN A 29 -7.36 -33.88 -17.97
C GLN A 29 -6.28 -32.80 -17.89
N PHE A 30 -5.28 -32.89 -18.78
CA PHE A 30 -4.14 -31.98 -18.81
C PHE A 30 -3.74 -31.64 -20.24
N VAL A 31 -3.25 -30.41 -20.42
CA VAL A 31 -2.50 -30.00 -21.62
C VAL A 31 -1.04 -29.82 -21.24
N LYS A 32 -0.14 -30.50 -21.97
CA LYS A 32 1.30 -30.30 -21.85
C LYS A 32 1.76 -29.30 -22.89
N LEU A 33 2.40 -28.25 -22.41
CA LEU A 33 2.91 -27.15 -23.21
C LEU A 33 4.42 -27.12 -23.07
N ARG A 34 5.13 -27.15 -24.19
CA ARG A 34 6.58 -26.99 -24.24
C ARG A 34 6.90 -25.92 -25.27
N LYS A 35 7.68 -24.94 -24.84
CA LYS A 35 8.25 -23.95 -25.74
C LYS A 35 9.59 -24.46 -26.25
N HIS A 36 9.77 -24.49 -27.56
CA HIS A 36 11.06 -24.69 -28.20
C HIS A 36 11.57 -23.32 -28.67
N HIS A 37 12.68 -22.85 -28.11
CA HIS A 37 13.30 -21.62 -28.60
C HIS A 37 14.17 -21.91 -29.84
N SER A 38 14.30 -20.90 -30.69
CA SER A 38 15.34 -20.85 -31.74
C SER A 38 16.61 -20.22 -31.15
N LEU A 39 17.40 -19.45 -31.91
CA LEU A 39 18.69 -18.89 -31.46
C LEU A 39 18.58 -17.87 -30.30
N VAL A 40 17.39 -17.30 -30.07
CA VAL A 40 17.11 -16.34 -28.99
C VAL A 40 15.96 -16.90 -28.14
N ASP A 41 16.13 -16.89 -26.81
CA ASP A 41 15.09 -17.29 -25.88
C ASP A 41 14.15 -16.11 -25.64
N ASP A 42 12.99 -16.12 -26.28
CA ASP A 42 11.94 -15.14 -26.01
C ASP A 42 11.11 -15.61 -24.81
N ALA A 43 10.51 -14.69 -24.04
CA ALA A 43 9.49 -15.05 -23.07
C ALA A 43 8.10 -15.07 -23.73
N TRP A 44 7.23 -16.04 -23.38
CA TRP A 44 5.86 -16.08 -23.92
C TRP A 44 4.82 -16.11 -22.80
N PHE A 45 3.94 -15.12 -22.73
CA PHE A 45 2.81 -15.16 -21.80
C PHE A 45 1.63 -15.89 -22.44
N CYS A 46 1.21 -16.98 -21.79
CA CYS A 46 0.06 -17.78 -22.21
C CYS A 46 -1.11 -17.50 -21.29
N ASP A 47 -2.22 -16.99 -21.85
CA ASP A 47 -3.44 -16.71 -21.09
C ASP A 47 -4.16 -18.03 -20.76
N CYS A 48 -4.58 -18.75 -21.80
CA CYS A 48 -5.31 -20.00 -21.67
C CYS A 48 -5.22 -20.82 -22.96
N ILE A 49 -5.60 -22.10 -22.84
CA ILE A 49 -5.76 -23.03 -23.94
C ILE A 49 -7.17 -23.58 -23.90
N THR A 50 -7.87 -23.56 -25.03
CA THR A 50 -9.17 -24.22 -25.19
C THR A 50 -9.06 -25.33 -26.24
N VAL A 51 -9.62 -26.50 -25.91
CA VAL A 51 -9.64 -27.67 -26.79
C VAL A 51 -11.08 -28.07 -27.04
N ARG A 52 -11.45 -28.20 -28.31
CA ARG A 52 -12.77 -28.70 -28.74
C ARG A 52 -12.59 -30.12 -29.29
N GLY A 53 -13.43 -31.05 -28.83
CA GLY A 53 -13.40 -32.44 -29.28
C GLY A 53 -14.06 -32.64 -30.66
N PRO A 54 -13.86 -33.81 -31.30
CA PRO A 54 -14.53 -34.15 -32.55
C PRO A 54 -16.02 -34.46 -32.30
N GLY A 55 -16.92 -33.70 -32.93
CA GLY A 55 -18.38 -33.90 -32.89
C GLY A 55 -19.17 -32.64 -32.50
N ALA A 56 -20.51 -32.69 -32.59
CA ALA A 56 -21.42 -31.57 -32.26
C ALA A 56 -21.53 -31.28 -30.74
N CYS A 57 -20.58 -31.76 -29.93
CA CYS A 57 -20.53 -31.48 -28.50
C CYS A 57 -19.89 -30.08 -28.33
N GLU A 58 -20.70 -29.10 -27.92
CA GLU A 58 -20.33 -27.68 -27.89
C GLU A 58 -19.38 -27.29 -26.74
N GLU A 59 -19.14 -28.18 -25.77
CA GLU A 59 -18.38 -27.85 -24.57
C GLU A 59 -16.86 -27.97 -24.81
N ALA A 60 -16.24 -26.83 -25.07
CA ALA A 60 -14.78 -26.72 -25.15
C ALA A 60 -14.17 -26.93 -23.75
N THR A 61 -13.20 -27.85 -23.64
CA THR A 61 -12.42 -27.98 -22.39
C THR A 61 -11.48 -26.80 -22.26
N PHE A 62 -11.53 -26.13 -21.11
CA PHE A 62 -10.74 -24.94 -20.80
C PHE A 62 -9.56 -25.29 -19.89
N PHE A 63 -8.37 -24.79 -20.25
CA PHE A 63 -7.13 -24.95 -19.50
C PHE A 63 -6.54 -23.57 -19.20
N PRO A 64 -6.73 -23.04 -17.96
CA PRO A 64 -6.16 -21.75 -17.57
C PRO A 64 -4.64 -21.84 -17.45
N CYS A 65 -3.93 -20.77 -17.84
CA CYS A 65 -2.47 -20.68 -17.72
C CYS A 65 -2.04 -19.40 -17.00
N TYR A 66 -2.38 -18.24 -17.54
CA TYR A 66 -2.10 -16.90 -17.00
C TYR A 66 -0.67 -16.70 -16.46
N ARG A 67 0.32 -17.27 -17.15
CA ARG A 67 1.73 -17.24 -16.72
C ARG A 67 2.69 -17.15 -17.90
N TRP A 68 3.88 -16.62 -17.61
CA TRP A 68 5.04 -16.65 -18.49
C TRP A 68 5.58 -18.07 -18.63
N VAL A 69 5.73 -18.50 -19.87
CA VAL A 69 6.37 -19.74 -20.30
C VAL A 69 7.75 -19.37 -20.85
N GLN A 70 8.79 -19.82 -20.15
CA GLN A 70 10.19 -19.54 -20.44
C GLN A 70 11.00 -20.84 -20.36
N GLY A 71 12.12 -20.90 -21.08
CA GLY A 71 12.99 -22.06 -21.10
C GLY A 71 12.40 -23.29 -21.81
N GLN A 72 12.97 -24.45 -21.49
CA GLN A 72 12.70 -25.73 -22.18
C GLN A 72 11.80 -26.68 -21.40
N ASP A 73 11.33 -26.24 -20.22
CA ASP A 73 10.52 -27.06 -19.32
C ASP A 73 9.13 -27.33 -19.89
N VAL A 74 8.58 -28.50 -19.55
CA VAL A 74 7.22 -28.90 -19.94
C VAL A 74 6.24 -28.44 -18.87
N LEU A 75 5.45 -27.43 -19.19
CA LEU A 75 4.35 -26.98 -18.37
C LEU A 75 3.17 -27.93 -18.53
N SER A 76 2.60 -28.41 -17.43
CA SER A 76 1.39 -29.24 -17.44
C SER A 76 0.25 -28.44 -16.82
N LEU A 77 -0.76 -28.13 -17.63
CA LEU A 77 -1.92 -27.33 -17.24
C LEU A 77 -3.12 -28.26 -16.99
N PRO A 78 -3.69 -28.30 -15.78
CA PRO A 78 -4.91 -29.05 -15.51
C PRO A 78 -6.12 -28.39 -16.19
N GLU A 79 -7.16 -29.18 -16.44
CA GLU A 79 -8.48 -28.65 -16.80
C GLU A 79 -8.99 -27.66 -15.73
N GLY A 80 -9.73 -26.63 -16.16
CA GLY A 80 -10.03 -25.44 -15.37
C GLY A 80 -11.10 -25.59 -14.29
N THR A 81 -11.67 -26.78 -14.10
CA THR A 81 -12.64 -27.03 -13.01
C THR A 81 -11.93 -26.96 -11.67
N ALA A 82 -12.47 -26.17 -10.75
CA ALA A 82 -11.90 -26.03 -9.43
C ALA A 82 -11.98 -27.35 -8.64
N ARG A 83 -10.87 -27.75 -8.03
CA ARG A 83 -10.69 -28.97 -7.26
C ARG A 83 -10.05 -28.70 -5.90
N LEU A 84 -10.64 -29.27 -4.84
CA LEU A 84 -10.03 -29.32 -3.52
C LEU A 84 -8.94 -30.39 -3.45
N ALA A 85 -8.07 -30.30 -2.45
CA ALA A 85 -7.14 -31.39 -2.17
C ALA A 85 -7.92 -32.64 -1.76
N GLY A 86 -7.50 -33.79 -2.28
CA GLY A 86 -8.01 -35.09 -1.86
C GLY A 86 -6.89 -35.93 -1.26
N ASP A 87 -7.26 -36.99 -0.53
CA ASP A 87 -6.29 -37.87 0.14
C ASP A 87 -5.81 -39.03 -0.73
N ASN A 88 -6.18 -39.05 -2.02
CA ASN A 88 -5.86 -40.13 -2.93
C ASN A 88 -4.52 -39.91 -3.66
N ALA A 89 -3.46 -40.54 -3.17
CA ALA A 89 -2.13 -40.50 -3.78
C ALA A 89 -2.06 -41.12 -5.20
N LEU A 90 -3.09 -41.84 -5.67
CA LEU A 90 -3.18 -42.35 -7.04
C LEU A 90 -3.79 -41.35 -8.01
N ASP A 91 -4.44 -40.28 -7.52
CA ASP A 91 -5.01 -39.24 -8.35
C ASP A 91 -3.90 -38.41 -9.03
N VAL A 92 -3.98 -38.33 -10.36
CA VAL A 92 -3.02 -37.60 -11.19
C VAL A 92 -3.06 -36.10 -10.88
N PHE A 93 -4.24 -35.56 -10.54
CA PHE A 93 -4.39 -34.15 -10.13
C PHE A 93 -3.75 -33.89 -8.77
N GLN A 94 -3.87 -34.82 -7.82
CA GLN A 94 -3.19 -34.72 -6.52
C GLN A 94 -1.66 -34.74 -6.67
N LYS A 95 -1.11 -35.64 -7.49
CA LYS A 95 0.35 -35.69 -7.78
C LYS A 95 0.85 -34.41 -8.44
N HIS A 96 0.08 -33.87 -9.39
CA HIS A 96 0.39 -32.59 -10.03
C HIS A 96 0.40 -31.45 -9.01
N ARG A 97 -0.61 -31.38 -8.15
CA ARG A 97 -0.74 -30.42 -7.05
C ARG A 97 0.46 -30.45 -6.09
N GLU A 98 0.87 -31.62 -5.64
CA GLU A 98 2.02 -31.77 -4.74
C GLU A 98 3.33 -31.30 -5.39
N LYS A 99 3.50 -31.61 -6.68
CA LYS A 99 4.65 -31.15 -7.46
C LYS A 99 4.66 -29.62 -7.59
N GLU A 100 3.54 -29.02 -7.97
CA GLU A 100 3.43 -27.56 -8.12
C GLU A 100 3.66 -26.84 -6.78
N LEU A 101 3.08 -27.32 -5.68
CA LEU A 101 3.32 -26.74 -4.34
C LEU A 101 4.80 -26.80 -3.95
N LYS A 102 5.48 -27.91 -4.25
CA LYS A 102 6.91 -28.06 -3.97
C LYS A 102 7.76 -27.08 -4.78
N GLU A 103 7.41 -26.84 -6.04
CA GLU A 103 8.07 -25.85 -6.90
C GLU A 103 7.81 -24.42 -6.40
N ARG A 104 6.56 -24.08 -6.07
CA ARG A 104 6.18 -22.76 -5.55
C ARG A 104 6.87 -22.44 -4.23
N ARG A 105 6.97 -23.38 -3.30
CA ARG A 105 7.70 -23.20 -2.03
C ARG A 105 9.20 -22.94 -2.22
N ARG A 106 9.78 -23.35 -3.35
CA ARG A 106 11.18 -23.04 -3.71
C ARG A 106 11.33 -21.66 -4.35
N LEU A 107 10.34 -21.24 -5.13
CA LEU A 107 10.35 -19.96 -5.84
C LEU A 107 9.94 -18.79 -4.94
N TYR A 108 8.98 -19.01 -4.06
CA TYR A 108 8.41 -18.01 -3.16
C TYR A 108 8.88 -18.28 -1.73
N CYS A 109 10.03 -17.70 -1.39
CA CYS A 109 10.63 -17.83 -0.06
C CYS A 109 10.35 -16.60 0.79
N TRP A 110 10.17 -16.80 2.10
CA TRP A 110 10.01 -15.71 3.06
C TRP A 110 11.38 -15.21 3.55
N ALA A 111 11.57 -13.90 3.57
CA ALA A 111 12.72 -13.23 4.19
C ALA A 111 12.27 -12.28 5.30
N THR A 112 13.19 -12.01 6.22
CA THR A 112 13.04 -10.96 7.23
C THR A 112 13.79 -9.75 6.73
N TRP A 113 13.08 -8.72 6.27
CA TRP A 113 13.70 -7.47 5.87
C TRP A 113 14.22 -6.68 7.07
N LYS A 114 13.41 -6.59 8.14
CA LYS A 114 13.81 -6.04 9.43
C LYS A 114 13.15 -6.78 10.58
N GLU A 115 13.90 -6.99 11.66
CA GLU A 115 13.40 -7.66 12.87
C GLU A 115 12.19 -6.93 13.45
N GLY A 116 11.16 -7.71 13.81
CA GLY A 116 9.91 -7.23 14.41
C GLY A 116 8.86 -6.70 13.41
N LEU A 117 9.16 -6.68 12.10
CA LEU A 117 8.16 -6.45 11.05
C LEU A 117 7.65 -7.78 10.48
N PRO A 118 6.46 -7.80 9.84
CA PRO A 118 6.01 -8.96 9.07
C PRO A 118 7.06 -9.38 8.04
N ARG A 119 7.21 -10.70 7.84
CA ARG A 119 8.11 -11.25 6.83
C ARG A 119 7.64 -10.83 5.43
N THR A 120 8.59 -10.68 4.52
CA THR A 120 8.35 -10.31 3.12
C THR A 120 8.86 -11.40 2.18
N ILE A 121 8.65 -11.24 0.88
CA ILE A 121 9.30 -12.10 -0.12
C ILE A 121 10.83 -11.94 -0.03
N ALA A 122 11.54 -13.05 -0.21
CA ALA A 122 13.00 -13.12 -0.30
C ALA A 122 13.46 -12.63 -1.68
N ALA A 123 13.37 -11.33 -1.91
CA ALA A 123 13.85 -10.64 -3.10
C ALA A 123 14.38 -9.26 -2.71
N GLU A 124 15.62 -8.94 -3.09
CA GLU A 124 16.22 -7.62 -2.83
C GLU A 124 15.89 -6.63 -3.94
N ARG A 125 15.71 -7.15 -5.16
CA ARG A 125 15.39 -6.40 -6.37
C ARG A 125 14.16 -6.93 -7.06
N GLN A 126 13.52 -6.08 -7.85
CA GLN A 126 12.43 -6.49 -8.73
C GLN A 126 12.86 -7.63 -9.67
N ASP A 127 14.11 -7.63 -10.13
CA ASP A 127 14.66 -8.68 -10.99
C ASP A 127 14.94 -10.01 -10.28
N ASP A 128 14.89 -10.04 -8.95
CA ASP A 128 15.01 -11.28 -8.17
C ASP A 128 13.65 -11.99 -8.02
N LEU A 129 12.55 -11.29 -8.29
CA LEU A 129 11.20 -11.86 -8.21
C LEU A 129 10.96 -12.91 -9.30
N PRO A 130 10.12 -13.93 -9.08
CA PRO A 130 9.67 -14.81 -10.15
C PRO A 130 9.01 -14.01 -11.30
N PRO A 131 9.23 -14.35 -12.58
CA PRO A 131 8.68 -13.60 -13.72
C PRO A 131 7.17 -13.34 -13.66
N ASN A 132 6.41 -14.33 -13.17
CA ASN A 132 4.95 -14.25 -12.99
C ASN A 132 4.50 -13.26 -11.91
N SER A 133 5.44 -12.74 -11.13
CA SER A 133 5.19 -11.81 -10.03
C SER A 133 5.84 -10.45 -10.27
N ARG A 134 6.35 -10.18 -11.48
CA ARG A 134 6.88 -8.86 -11.88
C ARG A 134 5.81 -8.07 -12.64
N PHE A 135 6.00 -6.75 -12.72
CA PHE A 135 5.22 -5.94 -13.66
C PHE A 135 5.41 -6.40 -15.10
N HIS A 136 4.31 -6.38 -15.86
CA HIS A 136 4.40 -6.39 -17.32
C HIS A 136 5.24 -5.19 -17.79
N GLU A 137 5.94 -5.37 -18.91
CA GLU A 137 6.94 -4.41 -19.38
C GLU A 137 6.35 -3.02 -19.62
N GLU A 138 5.16 -2.91 -20.22
CA GLU A 138 4.44 -1.65 -20.43
C GLU A 138 4.22 -0.92 -19.09
N LYS A 139 3.66 -1.61 -18.10
CA LYS A 139 3.43 -1.05 -16.76
C LYS A 139 4.72 -0.68 -16.04
N ARG A 140 5.80 -1.43 -16.24
CA ARG A 140 7.13 -1.09 -15.70
C ARG A 140 7.64 0.21 -16.31
N LEU A 141 7.58 0.34 -17.64
CA LEU A 141 8.02 1.53 -18.36
C LEU A 141 7.18 2.75 -17.98
N ASP A 142 5.86 2.62 -17.90
CA ASP A 142 4.97 3.70 -17.46
C ASP A 142 5.30 4.17 -16.05
N PHE A 143 5.53 3.24 -15.12
CA PHE A 143 5.90 3.56 -13.75
C PHE A 143 7.27 4.26 -13.67
N GLU A 144 8.28 3.74 -14.36
CA GLU A 144 9.61 4.35 -14.43
C GLU A 144 9.56 5.75 -15.05
N TRP A 145 8.76 5.92 -16.11
CA TRP A 145 8.56 7.21 -16.76
C TRP A 145 7.87 8.21 -15.85
N ALA A 146 6.78 7.81 -15.18
CA ALA A 146 6.08 8.64 -14.20
C ALA A 146 7.00 9.08 -13.05
N LEU A 147 7.85 8.16 -12.55
CA LEU A 147 8.83 8.45 -11.51
C LEU A 147 9.89 9.47 -11.99
N LYS A 148 10.44 9.28 -13.20
CA LYS A 148 11.42 10.19 -13.81
C LYS A 148 10.82 11.57 -14.07
N ALA A 149 9.61 11.63 -14.60
CA ALA A 149 8.89 12.88 -14.86
C ALA A 149 8.65 13.66 -13.56
N GLY A 150 8.14 13.01 -12.51
CA GLY A 150 7.94 13.63 -11.20
C GLY A 150 9.24 14.11 -10.53
N ALA A 151 10.33 13.33 -10.68
CA ALA A 151 11.65 13.73 -10.20
C ALA A 151 12.18 14.96 -10.95
N LEU A 152 12.06 15.00 -12.27
CA LEU A 152 12.47 16.15 -13.09
C LEU A 152 11.67 17.40 -12.73
N GLU A 153 10.34 17.28 -12.59
CA GLU A 153 9.48 18.39 -12.16
C GLU A 153 9.93 18.93 -10.78
N THR A 154 10.27 18.04 -9.85
CA THR A 154 10.79 18.42 -8.52
C THR A 154 12.12 19.16 -8.62
N VAL A 155 13.05 18.72 -9.48
CA VAL A 155 14.31 19.42 -9.72
C VAL A 155 14.07 20.80 -10.32
N LEU A 156 13.19 20.93 -11.31
CA LEU A 156 12.83 22.21 -11.92
C LEU A 156 12.24 23.18 -10.91
N LYS A 157 11.30 22.72 -10.07
CA LYS A 157 10.74 23.50 -8.95
C LYS A 157 11.83 23.98 -7.99
N ARG A 158 12.81 23.12 -7.67
CA ARG A 158 13.94 23.47 -6.80
C ARG A 158 14.89 24.48 -7.43
N VAL A 159 15.16 24.39 -8.73
CA VAL A 159 15.99 25.35 -9.46
C VAL A 159 15.28 26.71 -9.51
N TYR A 160 14.00 26.72 -9.85
CA TYR A 160 13.20 27.93 -9.92
C TYR A 160 13.13 28.67 -8.58
N THR A 161 13.03 27.93 -7.48
CA THR A 161 12.91 28.51 -6.12
C THR A 161 14.22 28.64 -5.36
N LEU A 162 15.37 28.41 -6.01
CA LEU A 162 16.68 28.44 -5.36
C LEU A 162 17.04 29.81 -4.76
N LEU A 163 16.52 30.88 -5.37
CA LEU A 163 16.72 32.27 -4.94
C LEU A 163 15.47 32.89 -4.30
N SER A 164 14.38 32.12 -4.15
CA SER A 164 13.14 32.60 -3.55
C SER A 164 13.31 32.74 -2.04
N SER A 165 12.81 33.85 -1.49
CA SER A 165 12.57 33.98 -0.06
C SER A 165 11.29 33.26 0.33
N TRP A 166 11.34 32.44 1.38
CA TRP A 166 10.21 31.70 1.93
C TRP A 166 9.81 32.31 3.28
N SER A 167 9.22 33.50 3.21
CA SER A 167 8.93 34.32 4.39
C SER A 167 7.46 34.33 4.76
N ARG A 168 6.60 33.97 3.80
CA ARG A 168 5.14 33.95 3.92
C ARG A 168 4.61 32.60 3.47
N LEU A 169 3.40 32.28 3.89
CA LEU A 169 2.79 31.01 3.54
C LEU A 169 2.34 30.98 2.08
N GLU A 170 2.02 32.14 1.54
CA GLU A 170 1.66 32.35 0.13
C GLU A 170 2.86 32.07 -0.81
N ASP A 171 4.09 32.04 -0.29
CA ASP A 171 5.28 31.68 -1.09
C ASP A 171 5.23 30.22 -1.58
N PHE A 172 4.40 29.35 -0.96
CA PHE A 172 4.15 27.99 -1.43
C PHE A 172 3.44 27.93 -2.79
N ASP A 173 2.77 29.01 -3.21
CA ASP A 173 2.13 29.09 -4.53
C ASP A 173 3.17 29.03 -5.65
N GLN A 174 4.42 29.44 -5.38
CA GLN A 174 5.54 29.41 -6.34
C GLN A 174 5.91 28.00 -6.81
N ILE A 175 5.56 26.96 -6.04
CA ILE A 175 5.79 25.55 -6.40
C ILE A 175 4.49 24.80 -6.70
N PHE A 176 3.35 25.47 -6.56
CA PHE A 176 2.04 24.93 -6.82
C PHE A 176 1.63 25.15 -8.30
N TRP A 177 2.46 24.70 -9.22
CA TRP A 177 2.21 24.65 -10.67
C TRP A 177 2.42 23.22 -11.21
N GLY A 178 1.91 22.93 -12.41
CA GLY A 178 1.90 21.59 -13.00
C GLY A 178 0.47 21.00 -13.12
N GLN A 179 0.38 19.68 -13.30
CA GLN A 179 -0.90 18.96 -13.35
C GLN A 179 -1.55 18.95 -11.96
N LYS A 180 -2.81 19.39 -11.87
CA LYS A 180 -3.57 19.48 -10.61
C LYS A 180 -4.93 18.80 -10.79
N SER A 181 -5.38 18.11 -9.77
CA SER A 181 -6.76 17.68 -9.67
C SER A 181 -7.62 18.78 -9.04
N ASP A 182 -8.92 18.78 -9.35
CA ASP A 182 -9.89 19.68 -8.72
C ASP A 182 -9.85 19.61 -7.18
N LEU A 183 -9.58 18.41 -6.64
CA LEU A 183 -9.42 18.21 -5.20
C LEU A 183 -8.18 18.92 -4.66
N ALA A 184 -7.04 18.85 -5.36
CA ALA A 184 -5.82 19.56 -4.94
C ALA A 184 -6.02 21.07 -4.96
N GLU A 185 -6.72 21.62 -5.94
CA GLU A 185 -7.07 23.04 -6.00
C GLU A 185 -8.06 23.46 -4.91
N ARG A 186 -9.03 22.59 -4.59
CA ARG A 186 -9.92 22.83 -3.44
C ARG A 186 -9.15 22.85 -2.13
N VAL A 187 -8.23 21.92 -1.91
CA VAL A 187 -7.39 21.90 -0.71
C VAL A 187 -6.53 23.16 -0.64
N HIS A 188 -5.89 23.56 -1.73
CA HIS A 188 -5.10 24.79 -1.79
C HIS A 188 -5.90 26.04 -1.38
N ARG A 189 -7.17 26.14 -1.79
CA ARG A 189 -8.04 27.26 -1.42
C ARG A 189 -8.55 27.20 0.02
N CYS A 190 -8.87 26.01 0.52
CA CYS A 190 -9.65 25.81 1.74
C CYS A 190 -8.89 25.12 2.88
N TRP A 191 -7.56 24.93 2.81
CA TRP A 191 -6.81 24.17 3.82
C TRP A 191 -6.87 24.78 5.24
N ARG A 192 -7.20 26.07 5.35
CA ARG A 192 -7.40 26.77 6.64
C ARG A 192 -8.79 26.53 7.25
N ASP A 193 -9.71 25.94 6.49
CA ASP A 193 -11.09 25.74 6.94
C ASP A 193 -11.18 24.50 7.84
N ASP A 194 -11.68 24.70 9.07
CA ASP A 194 -11.89 23.65 10.05
C ASP A 194 -12.80 22.52 9.55
N GLU A 195 -13.75 22.86 8.67
CA GLU A 195 -14.60 21.88 8.00
C GLU A 195 -13.80 20.96 7.07
N LEU A 196 -12.85 21.49 6.31
CA LEU A 196 -11.98 20.66 5.47
C LEU A 196 -10.98 19.86 6.32
N PHE A 197 -10.51 20.43 7.44
CA PHE A 197 -9.67 19.72 8.40
C PHE A 197 -10.39 18.48 8.96
N GLY A 198 -11.62 18.63 9.47
CA GLY A 198 -12.41 17.51 9.97
C GLY A 198 -12.85 16.53 8.87
N TYR A 199 -13.22 17.04 7.69
CA TYR A 199 -13.61 16.20 6.55
C TYR A 199 -12.53 15.18 6.15
N GLN A 200 -11.25 15.55 6.26
CA GLN A 200 -10.13 14.66 5.92
C GLN A 200 -10.03 13.43 6.82
N PHE A 201 -10.55 13.47 8.05
CA PHE A 201 -10.59 12.31 8.94
C PHE A 201 -11.64 11.26 8.53
N LEU A 202 -12.60 11.63 7.69
CA LEU A 202 -13.64 10.74 7.18
C LEU A 202 -13.38 10.32 5.73
N ASN A 203 -12.95 11.27 4.89
CA ASN A 203 -12.91 11.11 3.44
C ASN A 203 -11.55 11.51 2.83
N GLY A 204 -10.56 11.82 3.67
CA GLY A 204 -9.21 12.16 3.23
C GLY A 204 -8.37 10.92 2.90
N ALA A 205 -7.07 11.14 2.75
CA ALA A 205 -6.13 10.06 2.40
C ALA A 205 -5.90 9.03 3.52
N ASN A 206 -6.25 9.35 4.77
CA ASN A 206 -6.15 8.43 5.91
C ASN A 206 -7.39 8.53 6.83
N PRO A 207 -8.49 7.86 6.47
CA PRO A 207 -9.74 7.90 7.23
C PRO A 207 -9.79 6.87 8.38
N MET A 208 -8.65 6.30 8.79
CA MET A 208 -8.62 5.12 9.68
C MET A 208 -8.34 5.42 11.14
N VAL A 209 -7.95 6.66 11.48
CA VAL A 209 -7.57 7.03 12.85
C VAL A 209 -8.76 7.52 13.68
N LEU A 210 -9.81 7.99 13.01
CA LEU A 210 -10.97 8.57 13.66
C LEU A 210 -11.82 7.49 14.33
N ARG A 211 -12.19 7.70 15.59
CA ARG A 211 -13.14 6.87 16.33
C ARG A 211 -14.12 7.74 17.11
N ARG A 212 -15.31 7.20 17.37
CA ARG A 212 -16.27 7.85 18.28
C ARG A 212 -15.79 7.64 19.72
N SER A 213 -15.78 8.71 20.51
CA SER A 213 -15.31 8.67 21.89
C SER A 213 -16.34 7.98 22.78
N ALA A 214 -15.92 6.96 23.54
CA ALA A 214 -16.75 6.31 24.56
C ALA A 214 -16.54 6.89 25.97
N SER A 215 -15.38 7.50 26.18
CA SER A 215 -15.00 8.26 27.37
C SER A 215 -13.95 9.28 26.96
N LEU A 216 -13.69 10.30 27.77
CA LEU A 216 -12.58 11.22 27.50
C LEU A 216 -11.24 10.47 27.61
N PRO A 217 -10.30 10.64 26.66
CA PRO A 217 -8.99 10.02 26.74
C PRO A 217 -8.28 10.33 28.05
N SER A 218 -7.75 9.31 28.71
CA SER A 218 -6.95 9.47 29.94
C SER A 218 -5.72 10.37 29.74
N ARG A 219 -5.21 10.46 28.51
CA ARG A 219 -4.09 11.34 28.13
C ARG A 219 -4.49 12.79 27.86
N LEU A 220 -5.79 13.11 27.79
CA LEU A 220 -6.28 14.48 27.60
C LEU A 220 -6.08 15.26 28.90
N VAL A 221 -5.23 16.28 28.85
CA VAL A 221 -4.93 17.12 30.02
C VAL A 221 -5.43 18.53 29.73
N LEU A 222 -6.47 18.93 30.45
CA LEU A 222 -7.04 20.27 30.39
C LEU A 222 -6.39 21.16 31.47
N PRO A 223 -5.70 22.26 31.12
CA PRO A 223 -5.15 23.20 32.08
C PRO A 223 -6.24 23.89 32.91
N SER A 224 -5.89 24.36 34.11
CA SER A 224 -6.78 25.25 34.89
C SER A 224 -7.20 26.48 34.07
N GLY A 225 -8.47 26.88 34.16
CA GLY A 225 -9.05 27.94 33.34
C GLY A 225 -9.70 27.46 32.03
N THR A 226 -9.75 26.15 31.77
CA THR A 226 -10.43 25.54 30.60
C THR A 226 -11.68 24.74 30.97
N GLU A 227 -12.31 25.07 32.09
CA GLU A 227 -13.47 24.35 32.63
C GLU A 227 -14.67 24.36 31.66
N ALA A 228 -14.87 25.46 30.93
CA ALA A 228 -15.92 25.56 29.91
C ALA A 228 -15.71 24.58 28.75
N LEU A 229 -14.46 24.38 28.33
CA LEU A 229 -14.10 23.39 27.32
C LEU A 229 -14.33 21.97 27.85
N GLY A 230 -13.95 21.70 29.09
CA GLY A 230 -14.25 20.42 29.75
C GLY A 230 -15.75 20.13 29.76
N ALA A 231 -16.58 21.10 30.16
CA ALA A 231 -18.03 20.97 30.15
C ALA A 231 -18.61 20.78 28.74
N GLN A 232 -18.02 21.41 27.71
CA GLN A 232 -18.41 21.18 26.32
C GLN A 232 -18.08 19.75 25.90
N LEU A 233 -16.88 19.26 26.17
CA LEU A 233 -16.47 17.89 25.81
C LEU A 233 -17.36 16.84 26.47
N GLU A 234 -17.69 17.01 27.75
CA GLU A 234 -18.60 16.11 28.47
C GLU A 234 -20.01 16.11 27.87
N ARG A 235 -20.52 17.29 27.48
CA ARG A 235 -21.83 17.40 26.83
C ARG A 235 -21.85 16.63 25.50
N GLU A 236 -20.83 16.84 24.67
CA GLU A 236 -20.73 16.17 23.36
C GLU A 236 -20.49 14.65 23.49
N LEU A 237 -19.80 14.22 24.55
CA LEU A 237 -19.65 12.81 24.88
C LEU A 237 -21.01 12.19 25.24
N GLN A 238 -21.80 12.85 26.08
CA GLN A 238 -23.14 12.39 26.48
C GLN A 238 -24.12 12.34 25.31
N SER A 239 -24.05 13.27 24.36
CA SER A 239 -24.86 13.23 23.13
C SER A 239 -24.33 12.25 22.08
N GLY A 240 -23.17 11.63 22.29
CA GLY A 240 -22.57 10.69 21.34
C GLY A 240 -22.04 11.34 20.05
N SER A 241 -21.84 12.66 20.05
CA SER A 241 -21.34 13.47 18.94
C SER A 241 -19.83 13.73 19.02
N LEU A 242 -19.15 13.28 20.09
CA LEU A 242 -17.71 13.45 20.27
C LEU A 242 -16.90 12.33 19.60
N PHE A 243 -15.87 12.72 18.85
CA PHE A 243 -14.93 11.86 18.16
C PHE A 243 -13.49 12.23 18.54
N GLU A 244 -12.58 11.30 18.32
CA GLU A 244 -11.18 11.44 18.66
C GLU A 244 -10.28 10.81 17.60
N ALA A 245 -9.12 11.43 17.37
CA ALA A 245 -8.02 10.89 16.60
C ALA A 245 -6.75 10.94 17.44
N ASP A 246 -6.26 9.77 17.85
CA ASP A 246 -5.14 9.61 18.78
C ASP A 246 -3.87 9.15 18.05
N PHE A 247 -2.85 10.00 18.06
CA PHE A 247 -1.55 9.73 17.43
C PHE A 247 -0.48 9.34 18.46
N SER A 248 -0.87 8.72 19.58
CA SER A 248 0.02 8.19 20.62
C SER A 248 1.11 7.27 20.08
N LEU A 249 0.85 6.55 18.99
CA LEU A 249 1.84 5.70 18.30
C LEU A 249 3.08 6.48 17.81
N LEU A 250 2.98 7.81 17.66
CA LEU A 250 4.11 8.66 17.29
C LEU A 250 5.00 9.04 18.49
N ASP A 251 4.57 8.76 19.71
CA ASP A 251 5.34 9.11 20.90
C ASP A 251 6.62 8.27 21.00
N GLY A 252 7.71 8.90 21.44
CA GLY A 252 9.01 8.26 21.57
C GLY A 252 9.73 7.97 20.25
N ILE A 253 9.14 8.25 19.08
CA ILE A 253 9.83 8.05 17.80
C ILE A 253 10.93 9.10 17.64
N PRO A 254 12.19 8.69 17.41
CA PRO A 254 13.28 9.62 17.22
C PRO A 254 13.15 10.36 15.89
N ALA A 255 13.11 11.69 15.96
CA ALA A 255 13.07 12.53 14.78
C ALA A 255 14.39 12.47 13.99
N ASN A 256 14.27 12.66 12.68
CA ASN A 256 15.36 12.63 11.72
C ASN A 256 16.23 13.89 11.83
N VAL A 257 17.42 13.84 11.24
CA VAL A 257 18.28 15.01 11.01
C VAL A 257 18.41 15.16 9.50
N ILE A 258 18.09 16.31 8.93
CA ILE A 258 18.16 16.52 7.47
C ILE A 258 19.14 17.66 7.23
N ARG A 259 20.23 17.37 6.50
CA ARG A 259 21.31 18.35 6.21
C ARG A 259 21.88 19.02 7.47
N GLY A 260 22.07 18.24 8.54
CA GLY A 260 22.56 18.74 9.83
C GLY A 260 21.47 19.37 10.72
N GLU A 261 20.28 19.66 10.19
CA GLU A 261 19.19 20.26 10.95
C GLU A 261 18.30 19.21 11.61
N LYS A 262 18.15 19.31 12.94
CA LYS A 262 17.26 18.45 13.73
C LYS A 262 15.80 18.69 13.35
N GLN A 263 15.10 17.62 12.99
CA GLN A 263 13.67 17.63 12.73
C GLN A 263 12.89 17.32 14.02
N TYR A 264 11.58 17.50 13.98
CA TYR A 264 10.70 17.31 15.13
C TYR A 264 9.48 16.47 14.74
N LEU A 265 8.99 15.70 15.72
CA LEU A 265 7.76 14.93 15.65
C LEU A 265 6.89 15.29 16.86
N ALA A 266 5.59 15.07 16.74
CA ALA A 266 4.67 15.11 17.85
C ALA A 266 3.70 13.94 17.80
N ALA A 267 3.12 13.64 18.95
CA ALA A 267 2.05 12.67 19.13
C ALA A 267 0.77 13.41 19.53
N PRO A 268 0.06 14.06 18.60
CA PRO A 268 -1.13 14.83 18.91
C PRO A 268 -2.32 13.96 19.35
N LEU A 269 -3.25 14.57 20.08
CA LEU A 269 -4.62 14.09 20.28
C LEU A 269 -5.56 15.16 19.74
N VAL A 270 -6.45 14.78 18.83
CA VAL A 270 -7.44 15.67 18.23
C VAL A 270 -8.82 15.21 18.69
N MET A 271 -9.58 16.09 19.34
CA MET A 271 -10.99 15.85 19.64
C MET A 271 -11.84 16.63 18.65
N LEU A 272 -12.86 15.98 18.09
CA LEU A 272 -13.75 16.54 17.09
C LEU A 272 -15.22 16.34 17.48
N GLN A 273 -16.08 17.26 17.06
CA GLN A 273 -17.52 17.18 17.26
C GLN A 273 -18.22 17.00 15.92
N MET A 274 -19.13 16.03 15.85
CA MET A 274 -20.09 15.91 14.75
C MET A 274 -21.24 16.87 15.00
N ARG A 275 -21.43 17.82 14.08
CA ARG A 275 -22.55 18.75 14.11
C ARG A 275 -23.81 18.11 13.49
N PRO A 276 -25.02 18.58 13.83
CA PRO A 276 -26.28 18.07 13.26
C PRO A 276 -26.34 18.14 11.73
N GLU A 277 -25.63 19.08 11.11
CA GLU A 277 -25.55 19.24 9.65
C GLU A 277 -24.64 18.20 8.98
N GLY A 278 -24.08 17.24 9.73
CA GLY A 278 -23.18 16.20 9.23
C GLY A 278 -21.73 16.68 9.04
N LYS A 279 -21.36 17.80 9.66
CA LYS A 279 -20.01 18.37 9.60
C LYS A 279 -19.20 17.99 10.82
N LEU A 280 -18.02 17.42 10.60
CA LEU A 280 -17.06 17.11 11.67
C LEU A 280 -16.11 18.28 11.84
N LEU A 281 -16.02 18.84 13.04
CA LEU A 281 -15.19 20.02 13.33
C LEU A 281 -14.24 19.76 14.51
N PRO A 282 -13.01 20.28 14.48
CA PRO A 282 -12.10 20.22 15.62
C PRO A 282 -12.67 21.00 16.81
N VAL A 283 -12.52 20.45 18.01
CA VAL A 283 -12.89 21.10 19.28
C VAL A 283 -11.62 21.45 20.06
N VAL A 284 -10.70 20.50 20.18
CA VAL A 284 -9.42 20.72 20.85
C VAL A 284 -8.34 19.86 20.24
N ILE A 285 -7.15 20.43 20.11
CA ILE A 285 -5.93 19.72 19.73
C ILE A 285 -4.93 19.83 20.87
N GLN A 286 -4.51 18.68 21.39
CA GLN A 286 -3.44 18.56 22.36
C GLN A 286 -2.16 18.07 21.66
N VAL A 287 -1.12 18.90 21.66
CA VAL A 287 0.19 18.54 21.06
C VAL A 287 1.20 18.24 22.15
N ARG A 288 1.77 17.03 22.14
CA ARG A 288 2.88 16.62 23.02
C ARG A 288 4.16 16.39 22.21
N ARG A 289 5.27 16.92 22.71
CA ARG A 289 6.61 16.67 22.17
C ARG A 289 7.23 15.44 22.87
N PRO A 290 7.80 14.47 22.11
CA PRO A 290 8.51 13.35 22.70
C PRO A 290 9.67 13.83 23.58
N GLY A 291 9.75 13.34 24.82
CA GLY A 291 10.89 13.56 25.71
C GLY A 291 10.98 14.92 26.43
N HIS A 292 9.90 15.73 26.46
CA HIS A 292 9.89 16.98 27.22
C HIS A 292 8.76 17.01 28.27
N PRO A 293 9.03 17.41 29.54
CA PRO A 293 8.01 17.56 30.58
C PRO A 293 7.17 18.86 30.45
N LEU A 294 7.35 19.63 29.36
CA LEU A 294 6.65 20.90 29.16
C LEU A 294 5.15 20.68 28.89
N PRO A 295 4.28 21.63 29.29
CA PRO A 295 2.84 21.42 29.31
C PRO A 295 2.28 21.19 27.91
N THR A 296 1.31 20.30 27.87
CA THR A 296 0.35 20.14 26.78
C THR A 296 -0.07 21.50 26.24
N ARG A 297 0.18 21.78 24.95
CA ARG A 297 -0.44 22.93 24.29
C ARG A 297 -1.83 22.52 23.82
N LEU A 298 -2.85 23.19 24.35
CA LEU A 298 -4.19 23.16 23.79
C LEU A 298 -4.30 24.25 22.73
N CYS A 299 -4.73 23.88 21.54
CA CYS A 299 -5.10 24.83 20.50
C CYS A 299 -6.63 24.87 20.39
N PRO A 300 -7.26 26.04 20.60
CA PRO A 300 -8.64 26.29 20.19
C PRO A 300 -8.82 26.05 18.68
N PRO A 301 -10.06 25.81 18.20
CA PRO A 301 -10.36 25.60 16.77
C PRO A 301 -9.81 26.73 15.88
N ASP A 302 -9.99 27.98 16.29
CA ASP A 302 -9.53 29.20 15.59
C ASP A 302 -7.99 29.29 15.42
N LEU A 303 -7.22 28.42 16.10
CA LEU A 303 -5.76 28.33 16.04
C LEU A 303 -5.27 27.05 15.32
N CYS A 304 -6.17 26.17 14.84
CA CYS A 304 -5.79 24.95 14.11
C CYS A 304 -4.97 25.25 12.84
N SER A 305 -5.29 26.36 12.16
CA SER A 305 -4.54 26.87 11.00
C SER A 305 -3.11 27.31 11.36
N GLN A 306 -2.78 27.59 12.63
CA GLN A 306 -1.42 27.92 13.08
C GLN A 306 -0.54 26.69 13.35
N LEU A 307 -1.13 25.51 13.58
CA LEU A 307 -0.37 24.25 13.76
C LEU A 307 0.19 23.71 12.44
N LEU A 308 -0.39 24.12 11.31
CA LEU A 308 0.08 23.81 9.95
C LEU A 308 0.96 24.93 9.37
N CYS A 309 1.00 26.11 10.00
CA CYS A 309 1.79 27.25 9.55
C CYS A 309 3.27 27.13 9.94
N PRO A 310 4.21 27.32 9.00
CA PRO A 310 5.58 27.68 9.30
C PRO A 310 5.66 29.18 9.59
N SER A 311 5.36 29.64 10.81
CA SER A 311 5.70 31.02 11.20
C SER A 311 7.15 31.11 11.71
N PRO A 312 7.85 32.24 11.48
CA PRO A 312 9.18 32.45 12.02
C PRO A 312 9.06 32.63 13.54
N PRO A 313 9.86 31.94 14.37
CA PRO A 313 9.74 32.11 15.81
C PRO A 313 10.29 33.47 16.26
N PRO A 314 9.67 34.15 17.24
CA PRO A 314 10.45 34.99 18.13
C PRO A 314 11.45 34.06 18.82
N HIS A 315 12.74 34.31 18.61
CA HIS A 315 13.91 33.61 19.14
C HIS A 315 13.61 32.49 20.16
N SER A 316 13.42 31.25 19.67
CA SER A 316 13.80 29.94 20.28
C SER A 316 12.90 28.75 19.92
N GLU A 317 11.71 28.90 19.31
CA GLU A 317 10.76 27.77 19.20
C GLU A 317 10.21 27.50 17.79
N ARG A 318 10.81 26.56 17.06
CA ARG A 318 10.35 26.17 15.71
C ARG A 318 9.06 25.29 15.73
N PRO A 319 8.15 25.44 14.74
CA PRO A 319 6.90 24.70 14.68
C PRO A 319 7.08 23.20 14.40
N VAL A 320 6.20 22.40 15.00
CA VAL A 320 6.13 20.94 14.84
C VAL A 320 5.37 20.63 13.55
N ARG A 321 5.98 19.87 12.63
CA ARG A 321 5.30 19.42 11.40
C ARG A 321 4.52 18.12 11.68
N LEU A 322 3.19 18.16 11.58
CA LEU A 322 2.38 16.95 11.46
C LEU A 322 2.52 16.42 10.02
N SER A 323 3.29 15.36 9.84
CA SER A 323 3.22 14.52 8.64
C SER A 323 2.44 13.26 9.01
N LEU A 324 1.19 13.15 8.56
CA LEU A 324 0.33 11.99 8.82
C LEU A 324 0.77 10.79 7.95
N LEU A 325 0.94 9.64 8.61
CA LEU A 325 1.35 8.37 8.02
C LEU A 325 0.30 7.84 7.04
N ALA A 326 0.63 7.78 5.75
CA ALA A 326 -0.13 7.01 4.74
C ALA A 326 0.43 5.59 4.50
N CYS A 327 1.59 5.24 5.09
CA CYS A 327 2.33 4.03 4.73
C CYS A 327 1.86 2.71 5.39
N TRP A 328 0.93 2.75 6.35
CA TRP A 328 0.70 1.59 7.24
C TRP A 328 -0.32 0.57 6.74
N LEU A 329 -1.42 0.99 6.11
CA LEU A 329 -2.58 0.11 5.89
C LEU A 329 -2.51 -0.76 4.64
N THR A 330 -1.84 -0.32 3.58
CA THR A 330 -1.73 -1.09 2.33
C THR A 330 -0.68 -2.22 2.38
N GLN A 331 0.21 -2.22 3.37
CA GLN A 331 1.32 -3.18 3.46
C GLN A 331 1.01 -4.40 4.34
N LEU A 332 -0.06 -4.36 5.16
CA LEU A 332 -0.49 -5.48 5.99
C LEU A 332 -1.25 -6.56 5.21
N GLU A 333 -1.68 -6.29 3.98
CA GLU A 333 -2.30 -7.30 3.10
C GLU A 333 -1.26 -8.21 2.40
N VAL A 334 0.02 -7.80 2.38
CA VAL A 334 1.11 -8.51 1.69
C VAL A 334 1.33 -9.94 2.22
N PRO A 335 1.30 -10.21 3.56
CA PRO A 335 1.52 -11.57 4.06
C PRO A 335 0.43 -12.55 3.66
N VAL A 336 -0.84 -12.13 3.68
CA VAL A 336 -1.99 -12.96 3.28
C VAL A 336 -1.91 -13.33 1.79
N LEU A 337 -1.47 -12.38 0.96
CA LEU A 337 -1.27 -12.57 -0.48
C LEU A 337 -0.04 -13.42 -0.81
N PHE A 338 1.02 -13.36 0.00
CA PHE A 338 2.17 -14.24 -0.16
C PHE A 338 1.85 -15.68 0.28
N GLU A 339 1.09 -15.83 1.37
CA GLU A 339 0.62 -17.13 1.85
C GLU A 339 -0.29 -17.81 0.82
N SER A 340 -1.14 -17.05 0.11
CA SER A 340 -1.94 -17.60 -1.00
C SER A 340 -1.08 -18.15 -2.14
N HIS A 341 0.05 -17.52 -2.48
CA HIS A 341 0.96 -18.06 -3.50
C HIS A 341 1.70 -19.34 -3.06
N THR A 342 1.97 -19.49 -1.76
CA THR A 342 2.70 -20.65 -1.22
C THR A 342 1.79 -21.79 -0.76
N GLY A 343 0.51 -21.50 -0.50
CA GLY A 343 -0.47 -22.43 0.07
C GLY A 343 -1.66 -22.78 -0.83
N LEU A 344 -1.99 -21.97 -1.86
CA LEU A 344 -3.11 -22.19 -2.77
C LEU A 344 -2.64 -22.35 -4.22
N LEU A 345 -3.28 -23.28 -4.95
CA LEU A 345 -2.99 -23.62 -6.34
C LEU A 345 -3.99 -22.99 -7.31
N ASP A 346 -3.61 -22.89 -8.58
CA ASP A 346 -4.45 -22.32 -9.65
C ASP A 346 -5.77 -23.07 -9.86
N SER A 347 -5.81 -24.37 -9.54
CA SER A 347 -7.02 -25.19 -9.60
C SER A 347 -7.86 -25.17 -8.32
N HIS A 348 -7.47 -24.46 -7.26
CA HIS A 348 -8.27 -24.35 -6.05
C HIS A 348 -9.54 -23.49 -6.34
N PRO A 349 -10.65 -23.59 -5.58
CA PRO A 349 -11.83 -22.73 -5.79
C PRO A 349 -11.68 -21.27 -5.30
N VAL A 350 -10.71 -21.00 -4.42
CA VAL A 350 -10.41 -19.67 -3.86
C VAL A 350 -9.59 -18.69 -4.74
N PRO A 351 -8.73 -19.07 -5.72
CA PRO A 351 -7.80 -18.16 -6.41
C PRO A 351 -8.43 -17.33 -7.53
N GLY A 352 -9.60 -17.69 -8.07
CA GLY A 352 -10.15 -17.06 -9.28
C GLY A 352 -10.32 -15.54 -9.18
N GLY A 353 -10.51 -14.98 -7.98
CA GLY A 353 -10.57 -13.54 -7.72
C GLY A 353 -9.32 -12.91 -7.09
N SER A 354 -8.44 -13.70 -6.46
CA SER A 354 -7.31 -13.19 -5.67
C SER A 354 -6.05 -12.96 -6.50
N GLN A 355 -5.80 -13.78 -7.53
CA GLN A 355 -4.52 -13.74 -8.28
C GLN A 355 -4.23 -12.40 -8.98
N THR A 356 -5.26 -11.70 -9.46
CA THR A 356 -5.11 -10.38 -10.11
C THR A 356 -4.65 -9.27 -9.15
N PHE A 357 -5.05 -9.35 -7.88
CA PHE A 357 -4.66 -8.38 -6.84
C PHE A 357 -3.24 -8.62 -6.33
N VAL A 358 -2.71 -9.86 -6.44
CA VAL A 358 -1.46 -10.24 -5.79
C VAL A 358 -0.21 -9.77 -6.55
N GLY A 359 -0.21 -9.85 -7.89
CA GLY A 359 0.99 -9.55 -8.69
C GLY A 359 1.51 -8.11 -8.52
N ILE A 360 0.60 -7.14 -8.37
CA ILE A 360 0.94 -5.72 -8.16
C ILE A 360 1.56 -5.52 -6.77
N THR A 361 1.00 -6.19 -5.76
CA THR A 361 1.39 -6.04 -4.35
C THR A 361 2.75 -6.69 -4.06
N VAL A 362 3.03 -7.86 -4.63
CA VAL A 362 4.33 -8.54 -4.49
C VAL A 362 5.45 -7.77 -5.19
N THR A 363 5.17 -7.14 -6.34
CA THR A 363 6.18 -6.29 -7.03
C THR A 363 6.43 -4.98 -6.28
N GLY A 364 5.39 -4.38 -5.69
CA GLY A 364 5.48 -3.08 -5.03
C GLY A 364 6.39 -3.04 -3.80
N GLY A 365 6.46 -4.15 -3.04
CA GLY A 365 7.28 -4.25 -1.83
C GLY A 365 8.77 -3.99 -2.07
N PRO A 366 9.47 -4.81 -2.89
CA PRO A 366 10.88 -4.61 -3.21
C PRO A 366 11.17 -3.24 -3.84
N VAL A 367 10.30 -2.76 -4.73
CA VAL A 367 10.44 -1.42 -5.35
C VAL A 367 10.38 -0.31 -4.30
N GLN A 368 9.47 -0.39 -3.33
CA GLN A 368 9.36 0.61 -2.27
C GLN A 368 10.57 0.58 -1.31
N THR A 369 11.06 -0.61 -0.96
CA THR A 369 12.29 -0.77 -0.18
C THR A 369 13.48 -0.14 -0.90
N GLN A 370 13.55 -0.33 -2.22
CA GLN A 370 14.63 0.19 -3.07
C GLN A 370 14.55 1.67 -3.39
N VAL A 371 13.37 2.29 -3.43
CA VAL A 371 13.19 3.68 -3.90
C VAL A 371 12.93 4.64 -2.74
N ALA A 372 12.33 4.16 -1.65
CA ALA A 372 11.90 5.00 -0.55
C ALA A 372 12.51 4.59 0.81
N GLY A 373 12.79 3.30 1.03
CA GLY A 373 13.18 2.74 2.34
C GLY A 373 14.60 3.03 2.80
N SER A 374 15.54 3.32 1.90
CA SER A 374 16.95 3.50 2.28
C SER A 374 17.20 4.85 2.98
N PRO A 375 18.11 4.93 3.99
CA PRO A 375 18.42 6.16 4.73
C PRO A 375 18.85 7.36 3.87
N HIS A 376 19.33 7.10 2.65
CA HIS A 376 19.79 8.12 1.69
C HIS A 376 18.74 8.51 0.63
N GLN A 377 17.55 7.90 0.67
CA GLN A 377 16.50 8.08 -0.33
C GLN A 377 15.41 9.08 0.13
N THR A 378 14.29 9.12 -0.60
CA THR A 378 13.22 10.11 -0.46
C THR A 378 12.71 10.25 0.98
N PHE A 379 12.55 9.15 1.74
CA PHE A 379 12.15 9.25 3.15
C PHE A 379 13.24 9.88 4.02
N GLY A 380 14.47 9.38 3.97
CA GLY A 380 15.58 9.89 4.77
C GLY A 380 15.95 11.36 4.49
N SER A 381 15.72 11.83 3.26
CA SER A 381 16.08 13.17 2.80
C SER A 381 15.02 14.25 3.03
N SER A 382 13.74 13.88 3.25
CA SER A 382 12.64 14.85 3.30
C SER A 382 11.65 14.69 4.46
N ARG A 383 11.60 13.52 5.12
CA ARG A 383 10.64 13.25 6.19
C ARG A 383 11.25 13.37 7.59
N SER A 384 10.50 13.96 8.51
CA SER A 384 10.86 14.08 9.93
C SER A 384 10.98 12.75 10.64
N GLY A 385 10.23 11.71 10.24
CA GLY A 385 10.43 10.32 10.68
C GLY A 385 11.37 9.51 9.79
N GLY A 386 11.96 10.13 8.76
CA GLY A 386 12.45 9.44 7.56
C GLY A 386 13.54 8.38 7.72
N ARG A 387 14.41 8.47 8.74
CA ARG A 387 15.42 7.44 9.02
C ARG A 387 14.99 6.43 10.07
N ASN A 388 13.91 6.71 10.79
CA ASN A 388 13.44 5.94 11.93
C ASN A 388 11.96 5.52 11.80
N TRP A 389 11.39 5.64 10.60
CA TRP A 389 9.99 5.32 10.32
C TRP A 389 9.69 3.86 10.65
N GLU A 390 10.68 2.99 10.49
CA GLU A 390 10.67 1.58 10.91
C GLU A 390 10.42 1.41 12.40
N SER A 391 10.88 2.34 13.25
CA SER A 391 10.56 2.32 14.68
C SER A 391 9.09 2.63 14.93
N ALA A 392 8.49 3.53 14.13
CA ALA A 392 7.03 3.72 14.11
C ALA A 392 6.30 2.42 13.75
N LEU A 393 6.81 1.71 12.74
CA LEU A 393 6.24 0.45 12.30
C LEU A 393 6.31 -0.62 13.40
N LEU A 394 7.44 -0.72 14.09
CA LEU A 394 7.65 -1.69 15.16
C LEU A 394 6.73 -1.43 16.36
N THR A 395 6.59 -0.16 16.76
CA THR A 395 5.69 0.23 17.86
C THR A 395 4.23 -0.11 17.53
N SER A 396 3.79 0.20 16.32
CA SER A 396 2.43 -0.10 15.86
C SER A 396 2.18 -1.60 15.67
N SER A 397 3.16 -2.38 15.20
CA SER A 397 3.04 -3.84 15.06
C SER A 397 2.90 -4.53 16.42
N LYS A 398 3.65 -4.10 17.43
CA LYS A 398 3.49 -4.57 18.83
C LYS A 398 2.12 -4.22 19.40
N ALA A 399 1.59 -3.03 19.10
CA ALA A 399 0.26 -2.62 19.53
C ALA A 399 -0.85 -3.49 18.89
N ALA A 400 -0.73 -3.81 17.59
CA ALA A 400 -1.66 -4.70 16.89
C ALA A 400 -1.57 -6.16 17.40
N ALA A 401 -0.37 -6.66 17.68
CA ALA A 401 -0.19 -8.00 18.26
C ALA A 401 -0.76 -8.13 19.68
N GLY A 402 -0.72 -7.06 20.49
CA GLY A 402 -1.36 -7.02 21.81
C GLY A 402 -2.89 -7.06 21.74
N LEU A 403 -3.49 -6.43 20.73
CA LEU A 403 -4.94 -6.50 20.49
C LEU A 403 -5.39 -7.88 19.99
N GLY A 404 -4.57 -8.55 19.17
CA GLY A 404 -4.83 -9.91 18.70
C GLY A 404 -4.72 -11.02 19.76
N ALA A 405 -4.14 -10.73 20.93
CA ALA A 405 -4.12 -11.66 22.07
C ALA A 405 -5.40 -11.61 22.94
N THR A 406 -6.37 -10.74 22.57
CA THR A 406 -7.64 -10.55 23.30
C THR A 406 -8.86 -10.98 22.48
N LEU A 407 -8.65 -11.61 21.32
CA LEU A 407 -9.63 -12.35 20.53
C LEU A 407 -9.17 -13.82 20.46
#